data_AF-A0A3R7ZAI0-F1
#
_entry.id   AF-A0A3R7ZAI0-F1
#
_cell.length_a   1.000
_cell.length_b   1.000
_cell.length_c   1.000
_cell.angle_alpha   90.00
_cell.angle_beta   90.00
_cell.angle_gamma   90.00
#
_symmetry.space_group_name_H-M   'P 1'
#
loop_
_entity.id
_entity.type
_entity.pdbx_description
1 polymer ?
#
loop_
_entity_poly.entity_id
_entity_poly.type
_entity_poly.pdbx_seq_one_letter_code
_entity_poly.pdbx_strand_id
1 'polypeptide(L)'
;MKTIGRWYCRSHMYDQGMPLLRECLEIKARIGDTDIKVMDTVHYLGELLYVQDQVVEAQALFGQVYEQMCQYELGLVAYSTGEYNEATSKLSDSYSTYASHYGLTSTECGGVLLARFLVHIEMVPAFASLEIVDDFLSRFHTTGAFNSGWSNWKCLACFGLICGDMVMCLECSRLSYRLCQSCAQATPLLSLEQCAHSNNSSSWKAFTPPVRYLLEHRLTLLAQAEQWDEYAHTPTRTLHFATSFKSKTHNSLYI
;
A
#
# COMPACT_ATOMS: atom_id res chain seq x y z
N MET A 1 -18.71 -25.98 -3.06
CA MET A 1 -17.76 -27.05 -3.46
C MET A 1 -16.42 -26.98 -2.74
N LYS A 2 -15.67 -25.85 -2.75
CA LYS A 2 -14.35 -25.71 -2.07
C LYS A 2 -14.25 -26.34 -0.67
N THR A 3 -15.17 -26.01 0.24
CA THR A 3 -15.13 -26.51 1.64
C THR A 3 -15.31 -28.03 1.73
N ILE A 4 -16.14 -28.61 0.86
CA ILE A 4 -16.38 -30.06 0.79
C ILE A 4 -15.16 -30.76 0.18
N GLY A 5 -14.58 -30.21 -0.89
CA GLY A 5 -13.34 -30.72 -1.48
C GLY A 5 -12.19 -30.75 -0.47
N ARG A 6 -12.01 -29.67 0.31
CA ARG A 6 -11.01 -29.62 1.40
C ARG A 6 -11.25 -30.69 2.46
N TRP A 7 -12.51 -30.92 2.85
CA TRP A 7 -12.85 -31.94 3.83
C TRP A 7 -12.48 -33.35 3.34
N TYR A 8 -12.82 -33.70 2.09
CA TYR A 8 -12.43 -34.99 1.50
C TYR A 8 -10.92 -35.19 1.47
N CYS A 9 -10.17 -34.18 1.05
CA CYS A 9 -8.71 -34.24 1.01
C CYS A 9 -8.10 -34.41 2.41
N ARG A 10 -8.63 -33.73 3.44
CA ARG A 10 -8.18 -33.89 4.83
C ARG A 10 -8.49 -35.27 5.40
N SER A 11 -9.53 -35.92 4.88
CA SER A 11 -9.89 -37.32 5.14
C SER A 11 -9.13 -38.31 4.23
N HIS A 12 -8.10 -37.86 3.51
CA HIS A 12 -7.26 -38.66 2.60
C HIS A 12 -8.01 -39.26 1.40
N MET A 13 -9.19 -38.73 1.08
CA MET A 13 -10.03 -39.14 -0.05
C MET A 13 -9.78 -38.23 -1.26
N TYR A 14 -8.56 -38.28 -1.79
CA TYR A 14 -8.11 -37.34 -2.81
C TYR A 14 -8.84 -37.47 -4.15
N ASP A 15 -9.19 -38.70 -4.55
CA ASP A 15 -9.93 -38.99 -5.79
C ASP A 15 -11.31 -38.31 -5.81
N GLN A 16 -11.87 -38.02 -4.65
CA GLN A 16 -13.15 -37.32 -4.51
C GLN A 16 -12.94 -35.82 -4.28
N GLY A 17 -11.91 -35.42 -3.52
CA GLY A 17 -11.68 -34.03 -3.16
C GLY A 17 -11.04 -33.19 -4.27
N MET A 18 -10.06 -33.71 -5.00
CA MET A 18 -9.30 -32.95 -6.01
C MET A 18 -10.13 -32.58 -7.24
N PRO A 19 -10.98 -33.45 -7.80
CA PRO A 19 -11.87 -33.05 -8.89
C PRO A 19 -12.80 -31.90 -8.48
N LEU A 20 -13.31 -31.91 -7.25
CA LEU A 20 -14.15 -30.83 -6.73
C LEU A 20 -13.38 -29.50 -6.57
N LEU A 21 -12.09 -29.56 -6.25
CA LEU A 21 -11.23 -28.38 -6.16
C LEU A 21 -10.86 -27.85 -7.55
N ARG A 22 -10.55 -28.73 -8.52
CA ARG A 22 -10.29 -28.35 -9.93
C ARG A 22 -11.54 -27.81 -10.61
N GLU A 23 -12.69 -28.43 -10.42
CA GLU A 23 -13.98 -27.94 -10.91
C GLU A 23 -14.31 -26.56 -10.31
N CYS A 24 -14.00 -26.37 -9.01
CA CYS A 24 -14.14 -25.06 -8.38
C CYS A 24 -13.23 -24.01 -9.05
N LEU A 25 -12.01 -24.37 -9.47
CA LEU A 25 -11.11 -23.49 -10.23
C LEU A 25 -11.61 -23.22 -11.65
N GLU A 26 -12.10 -24.23 -12.36
CA GLU A 26 -12.62 -24.08 -13.73
C GLU A 26 -13.89 -23.23 -13.78
N ILE A 27 -14.81 -23.44 -12.84
CA ILE A 27 -16.01 -22.61 -12.70
C ILE A 27 -15.60 -21.16 -12.43
N LYS A 28 -14.63 -20.96 -11.52
CA LYS A 28 -14.10 -19.63 -11.18
C LYS A 28 -13.39 -18.96 -12.37
N ALA A 29 -12.58 -19.70 -13.13
CA ALA A 29 -11.95 -19.21 -14.34
C ALA A 29 -12.98 -18.81 -15.42
N ARG A 30 -14.07 -19.57 -15.56
CA ARG A 30 -15.14 -19.32 -16.54
C ARG A 30 -15.97 -18.07 -16.22
N ILE A 31 -16.14 -17.77 -14.93
CA ILE A 31 -16.80 -16.54 -14.46
C ILE A 31 -15.83 -15.35 -14.35
N GLY A 32 -14.55 -15.53 -14.70
CA GLY A 32 -13.51 -14.50 -14.56
C GLY A 32 -13.19 -14.15 -13.10
N ASP A 33 -13.50 -15.05 -12.17
CA ASP A 33 -13.31 -14.85 -10.74
C ASP A 33 -11.87 -15.20 -10.36
N THR A 34 -11.10 -14.14 -10.08
CA THR A 34 -9.70 -14.19 -9.65
C THR A 34 -9.52 -14.10 -8.13
N ASP A 35 -10.58 -14.27 -7.31
CA ASP A 35 -10.58 -14.15 -5.83
C ASP A 35 -9.33 -14.77 -5.14
N ILE A 36 -8.83 -14.21 -4.01
CA ILE A 36 -7.82 -14.87 -3.13
C ILE A 36 -8.20 -16.30 -2.82
N LYS A 37 -9.50 -16.62 -2.78
CA LYS A 37 -9.99 -17.99 -2.59
C LYS A 37 -9.51 -18.92 -3.69
N VAL A 38 -9.23 -18.43 -4.90
CA VAL A 38 -8.57 -19.13 -6.02
C VAL A 38 -7.11 -19.34 -5.67
N MET A 39 -6.33 -18.33 -5.28
CA MET A 39 -4.92 -18.48 -4.89
C MET A 39 -4.75 -19.44 -3.70
N ASP A 40 -5.62 -19.34 -2.69
CA ASP A 40 -5.75 -20.29 -1.58
C ASP A 40 -6.12 -21.71 -2.03
N THR A 41 -6.89 -21.83 -3.13
CA THR A 41 -7.29 -23.13 -3.67
C THR A 41 -6.17 -23.69 -4.54
N VAL A 42 -5.43 -22.85 -5.26
CA VAL A 42 -4.25 -23.18 -6.07
C VAL A 42 -3.09 -23.59 -5.16
N HIS A 43 -2.80 -22.82 -4.10
CA HIS A 43 -1.81 -23.16 -3.08
C HIS A 43 -2.17 -24.48 -2.40
N TYR A 44 -3.43 -24.65 -1.99
CA TYR A 44 -3.89 -25.89 -1.36
C TYR A 44 -3.87 -27.08 -2.32
N LEU A 45 -4.19 -26.90 -3.61
CA LEU A 45 -4.01 -27.93 -4.64
C LEU A 45 -2.54 -28.28 -4.84
N GLY A 46 -1.65 -27.28 -4.81
CA GLY A 46 -0.20 -27.47 -4.83
C GLY A 46 0.27 -28.34 -3.66
N GLU A 47 -0.21 -28.08 -2.44
CA GLU A 47 0.10 -28.89 -1.26
C GLU A 47 -0.41 -30.33 -1.41
N LEU A 48 -1.62 -30.53 -1.91
CA LEU A 48 -2.19 -31.86 -2.11
C LEU A 48 -1.43 -32.67 -3.16
N LEU A 49 -1.10 -32.04 -4.29
CA LEU A 49 -0.30 -32.66 -5.36
C LEU A 49 1.09 -33.03 -4.87
N TYR A 50 1.69 -32.20 -4.01
CA TYR A 50 2.98 -32.49 -3.39
C TYR A 50 2.90 -33.71 -2.45
N VAL A 51 1.85 -33.81 -1.63
CA VAL A 51 1.62 -34.98 -0.74
C VAL A 51 1.38 -36.27 -1.54
N GLN A 52 0.91 -36.16 -2.78
CA GLN A 52 0.72 -37.29 -3.70
C GLN A 52 1.93 -37.57 -4.61
N ASP A 53 3.09 -36.96 -4.35
CA ASP A 53 4.31 -37.10 -5.15
C ASP A 53 4.17 -36.62 -6.61
N GLN A 54 3.15 -35.81 -6.90
CA GLN A 54 2.93 -35.17 -8.20
C GLN A 54 3.68 -33.82 -8.25
N VAL A 55 4.99 -33.89 -8.04
CA VAL A 55 5.86 -32.74 -7.75
C VAL A 55 5.89 -31.70 -8.87
N VAL A 56 5.87 -32.12 -10.14
CA VAL A 56 5.94 -31.20 -11.30
C VAL A 56 4.72 -30.29 -11.37
N GLU A 57 3.53 -30.85 -11.14
CA GLU A 57 2.27 -30.09 -11.19
C GLU A 57 2.12 -29.20 -9.95
N ALA A 58 2.51 -29.70 -8.77
CA ALA A 58 2.57 -28.91 -7.54
C ALA A 58 3.49 -27.69 -7.69
N GLN A 59 4.68 -27.87 -8.27
CA GLN A 59 5.65 -26.82 -8.49
C GLN A 59 5.13 -25.71 -9.41
N ALA A 60 4.38 -26.05 -10.47
CA ALA A 60 3.79 -25.07 -11.36
C ALA A 60 2.73 -24.20 -10.64
N LEU A 61 1.87 -24.82 -9.81
CA LEU A 61 0.85 -24.10 -9.03
C LEU A 61 1.46 -23.21 -7.95
N PHE A 62 2.48 -23.71 -7.25
CA PHE A 62 3.23 -22.88 -6.30
C PHE A 62 3.94 -21.72 -7.00
N GLY A 63 4.58 -21.97 -8.14
CA GLY A 63 5.28 -20.94 -8.92
C GLY A 63 4.38 -19.74 -9.24
N GLN A 64 3.14 -19.97 -9.65
CA GLN A 64 2.18 -18.89 -9.95
C GLN A 64 1.84 -18.04 -8.72
N VAL A 65 1.61 -18.66 -7.56
CA VAL A 65 1.28 -17.93 -6.32
C VAL A 65 2.49 -17.16 -5.79
N TYR A 66 3.66 -17.80 -5.79
CA TYR A 66 4.89 -17.19 -5.28
C TYR A 66 5.40 -16.08 -6.20
N GLU A 67 5.32 -16.22 -7.52
CA GLU A 67 5.72 -15.16 -8.45
C GLU A 67 4.96 -13.86 -8.20
N GLN A 68 3.65 -13.93 -7.92
CA GLN A 68 2.83 -12.77 -7.63
C GLN A 68 3.13 -12.13 -6.26
N MET A 69 3.37 -12.92 -5.21
CA MET A 69 3.80 -12.38 -3.91
C MET A 69 5.21 -11.78 -3.98
N CYS A 70 6.10 -12.40 -4.74
CA CYS A 70 7.46 -11.91 -4.96
C CYS A 70 7.49 -10.53 -5.62
N GLN A 71 6.58 -10.19 -6.54
CA GLN A 71 6.57 -8.85 -7.14
C GLN A 71 6.32 -7.73 -6.12
N TYR A 72 5.46 -7.95 -5.12
CA TYR A 72 5.24 -6.98 -4.04
C TYR A 72 6.52 -6.76 -3.22
N GLU A 73 7.12 -7.85 -2.75
CA GLU A 73 8.33 -7.81 -1.94
C GLU A 73 9.52 -7.23 -2.71
N LEU A 74 9.68 -7.59 -3.99
CA LEU A 74 10.69 -7.00 -4.87
C LEU A 74 10.46 -5.50 -5.07
N GLY A 75 9.21 -5.05 -5.15
CA GLY A 75 8.87 -3.62 -5.20
C GLY A 75 9.25 -2.89 -3.90
N LEU A 76 9.05 -3.51 -2.74
CA LEU A 76 9.49 -2.95 -1.45
C LEU A 76 11.02 -2.92 -1.33
N VAL A 77 11.71 -3.96 -1.80
CA VAL A 77 13.17 -4.00 -1.83
C VAL A 77 13.70 -2.87 -2.72
N ALA A 78 13.18 -2.73 -3.94
CA ALA A 78 13.55 -1.65 -4.85
C ALA A 78 13.28 -0.26 -4.23
N TYR A 79 12.17 -0.10 -3.50
CA TYR A 79 11.91 1.14 -2.75
C TYR A 79 12.96 1.35 -1.64
N SER A 80 13.31 0.30 -0.91
CA SER A 80 14.27 0.36 0.19
C SER A 80 15.70 0.68 -0.25
N THR A 81 16.06 0.34 -1.49
CA THR A 81 17.35 0.61 -2.13
C THR A 81 17.37 1.93 -2.90
N GLY A 82 16.22 2.61 -3.05
CA GLY A 82 16.10 3.90 -3.75
C GLY A 82 15.87 3.79 -5.27
N GLU A 83 15.60 2.59 -5.79
CA GLU A 83 15.32 2.33 -7.20
C GLU A 83 13.84 2.61 -7.54
N TYR A 84 13.45 3.89 -7.47
CA TYR A 84 12.03 4.31 -7.52
C TYR A 84 11.29 3.94 -8.80
N ASN A 85 11.95 3.92 -9.95
CA ASN A 85 11.32 3.54 -11.22
C ASN A 85 10.95 2.05 -11.24
N GLU A 86 11.87 1.19 -10.77
CA GLU A 86 11.62 -0.24 -10.66
C GLU A 86 10.55 -0.54 -9.61
N ALA A 87 10.64 0.11 -8.44
CA ALA A 87 9.63 0.01 -7.40
C ALA A 87 8.24 0.39 -7.93
N THR A 88 8.14 1.48 -8.68
CA THR A 88 6.86 1.95 -9.27
C THR A 88 6.27 0.92 -10.22
N SER A 89 7.09 0.35 -11.10
CA SER A 89 6.65 -0.69 -12.05
C SER A 89 6.12 -1.91 -11.31
N LYS A 90 6.95 -2.52 -10.45
CA LYS A 90 6.61 -3.75 -9.71
C LYS A 90 5.40 -3.58 -8.80
N LEU A 91 5.32 -2.46 -8.08
CA LEU A 91 4.19 -2.18 -7.20
C LEU A 91 2.91 -1.87 -7.99
N SER A 92 2.99 -1.33 -9.20
CA SER A 92 1.81 -1.09 -10.05
C SER A 92 1.26 -2.39 -10.62
N ASP A 93 2.13 -3.30 -11.05
CA ASP A 93 1.74 -4.65 -11.48
C ASP A 93 1.15 -5.43 -10.30
N SER A 94 1.82 -5.39 -9.15
CA SER A 94 1.34 -5.98 -7.90
C SER A 94 -0.01 -5.39 -7.49
N TYR A 95 -0.21 -4.07 -7.56
CA TYR A 95 -1.50 -3.46 -7.23
C TYR A 95 -2.60 -3.91 -8.17
N SER A 96 -2.35 -3.96 -9.48
CA SER A 96 -3.34 -4.38 -10.48
C SER A 96 -3.75 -5.83 -10.27
N THR A 97 -2.76 -6.68 -9.98
CA THR A 97 -2.93 -8.08 -9.62
C THR A 97 -3.74 -8.20 -8.32
N TYR A 98 -3.34 -7.53 -7.24
CA TYR A 98 -4.05 -7.58 -5.97
C TYR A 98 -5.46 -7.00 -6.06
N ALA A 99 -5.67 -5.96 -6.87
CA ALA A 99 -6.98 -5.36 -7.09
C ALA A 99 -7.93 -6.31 -7.84
N SER A 100 -7.42 -7.05 -8.83
CA SER A 100 -8.21 -8.08 -9.52
C SER A 100 -8.45 -9.30 -8.65
N HIS A 101 -7.48 -9.67 -7.79
CA HIS A 101 -7.59 -10.86 -6.94
C HIS A 101 -8.38 -10.63 -5.65
N TYR A 102 -8.20 -9.51 -4.96
CA TYR A 102 -8.72 -9.28 -3.61
C TYR A 102 -9.83 -8.24 -3.57
N GLY A 103 -10.06 -7.56 -4.70
CA GLY A 103 -10.91 -6.40 -4.78
C GLY A 103 -10.22 -5.15 -4.22
N LEU A 104 -10.69 -4.00 -4.71
CA LEU A 104 -10.15 -2.69 -4.38
C LEU A 104 -10.31 -2.29 -2.90
N THR A 105 -11.12 -3.01 -2.12
CA THR A 105 -11.37 -2.75 -0.70
C THR A 105 -10.52 -3.61 0.25
N SER A 106 -9.67 -4.48 -0.28
CA SER A 106 -8.84 -5.38 0.52
C SER A 106 -7.72 -4.66 1.27
N THR A 107 -7.36 -5.21 2.43
CA THR A 107 -6.24 -4.72 3.26
C THR A 107 -4.90 -4.79 2.54
N GLU A 108 -4.74 -5.80 1.70
CA GLU A 108 -3.57 -6.09 0.89
C GLU A 108 -3.42 -5.05 -0.22
N CYS A 109 -4.50 -4.72 -0.96
CA CYS A 109 -4.51 -3.60 -1.90
C CYS A 109 -4.14 -2.29 -1.22
N GLY A 110 -4.64 -2.07 0.00
CA GLY A 110 -4.25 -0.93 0.81
C GLY A 110 -2.74 -0.90 1.09
N GLY A 111 -2.15 -2.03 1.49
CA GLY A 111 -0.71 -2.14 1.74
C GLY A 111 0.14 -1.81 0.51
N VAL A 112 -0.24 -2.34 -0.67
CA VAL A 112 0.44 -2.03 -1.93
C VAL A 112 0.26 -0.56 -2.31
N LEU A 113 -0.94 -0.01 -2.17
CA LEU A 113 -1.22 1.40 -2.46
C LEU A 113 -0.40 2.35 -1.58
N LEU A 114 -0.24 2.02 -0.30
CA LEU A 114 0.58 2.78 0.63
C LEU A 114 2.06 2.78 0.23
N ALA A 115 2.59 1.63 -0.17
CA ALA A 115 3.95 1.53 -0.68
C ALA A 115 4.14 2.37 -1.96
N ARG A 116 3.20 2.29 -2.90
CA ARG A 116 3.21 3.11 -4.13
C ARG A 116 3.22 4.60 -3.81
N PHE A 117 2.41 5.03 -2.85
CA PHE A 117 2.36 6.43 -2.41
C PHE A 117 3.72 6.91 -1.88
N LEU A 118 4.39 6.10 -1.07
CA LEU A 118 5.72 6.43 -0.52
C LEU A 118 6.83 6.47 -1.56
N VAL A 119 6.72 5.70 -2.63
CA VAL A 119 7.62 5.84 -3.78
C VAL A 119 7.37 7.20 -4.46
N HIS A 120 6.11 7.53 -4.76
CA HIS A 120 5.77 8.76 -5.49
C HIS A 120 6.10 10.05 -4.75
N ILE A 121 6.03 10.07 -3.41
CA ILE A 121 6.41 11.26 -2.61
C ILE A 121 7.93 11.51 -2.61
N GLU A 122 8.75 10.48 -2.86
CA GLU A 122 10.21 10.58 -2.92
C GLU A 122 10.74 10.73 -4.35
N MET A 123 9.93 10.47 -5.37
CA MET A 123 10.25 10.78 -6.76
C MET A 123 10.31 12.30 -7.00
N VAL A 124 11.06 12.72 -8.01
CA VAL A 124 11.18 14.13 -8.40
C VAL A 124 10.78 14.29 -9.87
N PRO A 125 9.75 15.10 -10.20
CA PRO A 125 8.86 15.79 -9.26
C PRO A 125 7.89 14.83 -8.56
N ALA A 126 7.64 15.05 -7.27
CA ALA A 126 6.66 14.28 -6.50
C ALA A 126 5.24 14.64 -6.96
N PHE A 127 4.43 13.63 -7.30
CA PHE A 127 3.05 13.81 -7.77
C PHE A 127 2.93 14.91 -8.85
N ALA A 128 3.48 14.62 -10.02
CA ALA A 128 3.73 15.60 -11.09
C ALA A 128 2.46 16.27 -11.68
N SER A 129 1.26 15.71 -11.48
CA SER A 129 0.03 16.24 -12.06
C SER A 129 -1.19 16.00 -11.16
N LEU A 130 -2.25 16.79 -11.39
CA LEU A 130 -3.55 16.62 -10.72
C LEU A 130 -4.16 15.25 -11.01
N GLU A 131 -3.99 14.72 -12.22
CA GLU A 131 -4.50 13.40 -12.60
C GLU A 131 -3.93 12.28 -11.71
N ILE A 132 -2.62 12.32 -11.43
CA ILE A 132 -1.97 11.33 -10.56
C ILE A 132 -2.49 11.48 -9.12
N VAL A 133 -2.64 12.72 -8.64
CA VAL A 133 -3.14 12.99 -7.29
C VAL A 133 -4.59 12.49 -7.14
N ASP A 134 -5.44 12.78 -8.11
CA ASP A 134 -6.85 12.39 -8.10
C ASP A 134 -7.04 10.87 -8.25
N ASP A 135 -6.20 10.19 -9.04
CA ASP A 135 -6.17 8.72 -9.12
C ASP A 135 -5.84 8.09 -7.75
N PHE A 136 -4.80 8.59 -7.07
CA PHE A 136 -4.45 8.10 -5.73
C PHE A 136 -5.54 8.40 -4.71
N LEU A 137 -6.11 9.62 -4.70
CA LEU A 137 -7.21 9.97 -3.80
C LEU A 137 -8.41 9.05 -4.01
N SER A 138 -8.81 8.80 -5.25
CA SER A 138 -9.90 7.89 -5.60
C SER A 138 -9.66 6.47 -5.09
N ARG A 139 -8.44 5.94 -5.26
CA ARG A 139 -8.06 4.60 -4.76
C ARG A 139 -8.03 4.54 -3.24
N PHE A 140 -7.54 5.59 -2.57
CA PHE A 140 -7.56 5.68 -1.10
C PHE A 140 -8.98 5.77 -0.54
N HIS A 141 -9.88 6.50 -1.21
CA HIS A 141 -11.30 6.53 -0.85
C HIS A 141 -11.97 5.18 -1.06
N THR A 142 -11.68 4.49 -2.16
CA THR A 142 -12.25 3.18 -2.48
C THR A 142 -11.80 2.10 -1.49
N THR A 143 -10.53 2.10 -1.11
CA THR A 143 -9.99 1.15 -0.12
C THR A 143 -10.55 1.36 1.29
N GLY A 144 -10.99 2.58 1.64
CA GLY A 144 -11.58 2.92 2.93
C GLY A 144 -10.62 2.83 4.14
N ALA A 145 -9.37 2.44 3.91
CA ALA A 145 -8.45 1.99 4.96
C ALA A 145 -7.52 3.08 5.55
N PHE A 146 -7.70 4.35 5.17
CA PHE A 146 -6.65 5.38 5.39
C PHE A 146 -7.14 6.73 5.94
N ASN A 147 -8.35 6.82 6.47
CA ASN A 147 -8.92 8.09 6.90
C ASN A 147 -8.15 8.80 8.04
N SER A 148 -7.25 8.12 8.75
CA SER A 148 -6.52 8.73 9.89
C SER A 148 -5.09 8.24 10.14
N GLY A 149 -4.47 7.42 9.27
CA GLY A 149 -3.13 6.87 9.57
C GLY A 149 -2.49 6.02 8.47
N TRP A 150 -1.46 5.25 8.85
CA TRP A 150 -0.61 4.43 7.97
C TRP A 150 -1.07 2.97 7.87
N SER A 151 -2.39 2.72 7.91
CA SER A 151 -2.97 1.36 7.98
C SER A 151 -2.41 0.55 9.16
N ASN A 152 -2.03 -0.72 8.95
CA ASN A 152 -1.52 -1.66 9.95
C ASN A 152 -0.05 -1.42 10.35
N TRP A 153 0.58 -0.32 9.88
CA TRP A 153 1.98 -0.06 10.20
C TRP A 153 2.13 0.39 11.65
N LYS A 154 2.97 -0.34 12.37
CA LYS A 154 3.28 -0.11 13.78
C LYS A 154 4.57 0.69 13.92
N CYS A 155 4.59 1.58 14.91
CA CYS A 155 5.78 2.27 15.37
C CYS A 155 6.76 1.24 15.95
N LEU A 156 8.04 1.38 15.62
CA LEU A 156 9.09 0.49 16.13
C LEU A 156 9.29 0.62 17.65
N ALA A 157 9.06 1.81 18.22
CA ALA A 157 9.27 2.07 19.64
C ALA A 157 8.07 1.68 20.51
N CYS A 158 6.87 2.20 20.21
CA CYS A 158 5.69 1.95 21.04
C CYS A 158 4.88 0.72 20.63
N PHE A 159 5.19 0.08 19.49
CA PHE A 159 4.43 -1.02 18.87
C PHE A 159 2.96 -0.70 18.55
N GLY A 160 2.52 0.54 18.80
CA GLY A 160 1.20 1.04 18.45
C GLY A 160 1.09 1.39 16.97
N LEU A 161 -0.13 1.46 16.47
CA LEU A 161 -0.42 1.94 15.12
C LEU A 161 0.05 3.40 14.98
N ILE A 162 0.66 3.73 13.84
CA ILE A 162 1.11 5.08 13.57
C ILE A 162 -0.09 5.93 13.14
N CYS A 163 -0.53 6.82 14.03
CA CYS A 163 -1.53 7.84 13.78
C CYS A 163 -0.83 9.20 13.59
N GLY A 164 -1.14 9.91 12.51
CA GLY A 164 -0.47 11.17 12.16
C GLY A 164 0.86 10.97 11.45
N ASP A 165 1.79 11.92 11.62
CA ASP A 165 3.08 11.91 10.91
C ASP A 165 3.96 10.71 11.28
N MET A 166 4.49 10.07 10.24
CA MET A 166 5.48 9.00 10.37
C MET A 166 6.87 9.59 10.13
N VAL A 167 7.80 9.29 11.03
CA VAL A 167 9.18 9.75 10.92
C VAL A 167 10.06 8.56 10.53
N MET A 168 10.90 8.76 9.50
CA MET A 168 11.83 7.76 9.01
C MET A 168 13.23 8.32 8.85
N CYS A 169 14.24 7.46 9.05
CA CYS A 169 15.62 7.78 8.67
C CYS A 169 15.84 7.51 7.17
N LEU A 170 16.35 8.51 6.45
CA LEU A 170 16.64 8.46 5.01
C LEU A 170 18.03 7.90 4.69
N GLU A 171 18.92 7.80 5.68
CA GLU A 171 20.24 7.18 5.50
C GLU A 171 20.21 5.66 5.72
N CYS A 172 19.17 5.15 6.38
CA CYS A 172 18.90 3.72 6.45
C CYS A 172 18.06 3.27 5.25
N SER A 173 18.07 1.97 4.98
CA SER A 173 17.11 1.34 4.07
C SER A 173 15.69 1.76 4.47
N ARG A 174 14.90 2.22 3.49
CA ARG A 174 13.56 2.76 3.77
C ARG A 174 12.75 1.78 4.57
N LEU A 175 11.86 2.32 5.41
CA LEU A 175 10.98 1.55 6.28
C LEU A 175 11.68 0.79 7.43
N SER A 176 13.01 0.77 7.53
CA SER A 176 13.70 0.04 8.62
C SER A 176 13.45 0.66 9.99
N TYR A 177 13.44 1.99 10.06
CA TYR A 177 13.19 2.75 11.29
C TYR A 177 11.97 3.65 11.06
N ARG A 178 10.78 3.16 11.43
CA ARG A 178 9.52 3.91 11.36
C ARG A 178 9.04 4.24 12.77
N LEU A 179 8.98 5.52 13.07
CA LEU A 179 8.52 6.01 14.37
C LEU A 179 7.28 6.89 14.18
N CYS A 180 6.37 6.89 15.15
CA CYS A 180 5.39 7.97 15.23
C CYS A 180 6.08 9.26 15.71
N GLN A 181 5.50 10.41 15.35
CA GLN A 181 6.02 11.72 15.73
C GLN A 181 6.35 11.85 17.23
N SER A 182 5.47 11.34 18.11
CA SER A 182 5.67 11.41 19.56
C SER A 182 6.86 10.58 20.02
N CYS A 183 7.06 9.38 19.46
CA CYS A 183 8.23 8.56 19.78
C CYS A 183 9.50 9.19 19.25
N ALA A 184 9.51 9.72 18.01
CA ALA A 184 10.67 10.39 17.44
C ALA A 184 11.16 11.59 18.26
N GLN A 185 10.24 12.26 18.99
CA GLN A 185 10.55 13.40 19.85
C GLN A 185 10.82 13.02 21.32
N ALA A 186 10.50 11.79 21.72
CA ALA A 186 10.70 11.34 23.09
C ALA A 186 12.20 11.16 23.38
N THR A 187 12.66 11.68 24.52
CA THR A 187 14.03 11.49 24.99
C THR A 187 14.01 10.83 26.36
N PRO A 188 14.78 9.75 26.62
CA PRO A 188 15.60 8.99 25.68
C PRO A 188 14.79 7.92 24.93
N LEU A 189 15.06 7.75 23.64
CA LEU A 189 14.66 6.54 22.90
C LEU A 189 15.50 5.36 23.40
N LEU A 190 14.94 4.15 23.50
CA LEU A 190 15.69 2.96 23.92
C LEU A 190 16.74 2.61 22.85
N SER A 191 17.84 1.95 23.25
CA SER A 191 18.99 1.66 22.38
C SER A 191 18.70 0.75 21.17
N LEU A 192 17.56 0.05 21.15
CA LEU A 192 17.10 -0.74 19.99
C LEU A 192 16.32 0.10 18.95
N GLU A 193 15.96 1.33 19.28
CA GLU A 193 15.02 2.17 18.54
C GLU A 193 15.73 3.28 17.74
N GLN A 194 17.05 3.34 17.86
CA GLN A 194 17.90 4.33 17.24
C GLN A 194 18.84 3.67 16.23
N CYS A 195 18.79 4.13 14.98
CA CYS A 195 19.88 3.86 14.04
C CYS A 195 21.12 4.66 14.46
N ALA A 196 22.30 4.29 13.93
CA ALA A 196 23.55 5.03 14.16
C ALA A 196 23.47 6.52 13.75
N HIS A 197 22.46 6.89 12.96
CA HIS A 197 22.18 8.25 12.50
C HIS A 197 21.19 9.01 13.42
N SER A 198 20.85 8.50 14.61
CA SER A 198 19.93 9.18 15.55
C SER A 198 20.41 10.57 15.99
N ASN A 199 21.73 10.79 15.98
CA ASN A 199 22.35 12.05 16.36
C ASN A 199 22.36 13.09 15.24
N ASN A 200 22.04 12.70 14.00
CA ASN A 200 22.00 13.61 12.87
C ASN A 200 20.55 13.98 12.52
N SER A 201 20.15 15.20 12.85
CA SER A 201 18.78 15.67 12.62
C SER A 201 18.40 15.73 11.14
N SER A 202 19.37 15.87 10.21
CA SER A 202 19.07 15.90 8.77
C SER A 202 18.76 14.52 8.19
N SER A 203 19.12 13.45 8.89
CA SER A 203 18.89 12.08 8.44
C SER A 203 17.44 11.65 8.60
N TRP A 204 16.63 12.38 9.39
CA TRP A 204 15.25 12.01 9.69
C TRP A 204 14.26 12.93 8.97
N LYS A 205 13.29 12.33 8.28
CA LYS A 205 12.23 13.03 7.57
C LYS A 205 10.87 12.60 8.07
N ALA A 206 9.99 13.58 8.27
CA ALA A 206 8.59 13.35 8.56
C ALA A 206 7.80 13.18 7.25
N PHE A 207 6.90 12.21 7.25
CA PHE A 207 6.00 11.89 6.17
C PHE A 207 4.57 12.10 6.66
N THR A 208 3.83 12.88 5.87
CA THR A 208 2.42 13.19 6.10
C THR A 208 1.54 12.01 5.68
N PRO A 209 0.49 11.66 6.44
CA PRO A 209 -0.45 10.60 6.05
C PRO A 209 -0.98 10.79 4.62
N PRO A 210 -1.20 9.69 3.86
CA PRO A 210 -1.42 9.77 2.42
C PRO A 210 -2.55 10.69 1.99
N VAL A 211 -3.75 10.51 2.55
CA VAL A 211 -4.92 11.31 2.19
C VAL A 211 -4.72 12.79 2.52
N ARG A 212 -4.11 13.10 3.67
CA ARG A 212 -3.81 14.50 4.04
C ARG A 212 -2.81 15.13 3.08
N TYR A 213 -1.70 14.44 2.81
CA TYR A 213 -0.68 14.93 1.89
C TYR A 213 -1.25 15.19 0.50
N LEU A 214 -2.01 14.25 -0.04
CA LEU A 214 -2.58 14.36 -1.38
C LEU A 214 -3.55 15.54 -1.49
N LEU A 215 -4.40 15.76 -0.48
CA LEU A 215 -5.31 16.91 -0.47
C LEU A 215 -4.56 18.25 -0.41
N GLU A 216 -3.53 18.36 0.43
CA GLU A 216 -2.68 19.55 0.53
C GLU A 216 -1.90 19.81 -0.78
N HIS A 217 -1.38 18.75 -1.40
CA HIS A 217 -0.64 18.83 -2.67
C HIS A 217 -1.57 19.19 -3.82
N ARG A 218 -2.79 18.62 -3.87
CA ARG A 218 -3.83 18.98 -4.84
C ARG A 218 -4.14 20.47 -4.81
N LEU A 219 -4.33 21.04 -3.62
CA LEU A 219 -4.56 22.48 -3.43
C LEU A 219 -3.38 23.32 -3.93
N THR A 220 -2.15 22.86 -3.71
CA THR A 220 -0.94 23.55 -4.18
C THR A 220 -0.88 23.58 -5.71
N LEU A 221 -1.17 22.46 -6.37
CA LEU A 221 -1.23 22.38 -7.83
C LEU A 221 -2.34 23.27 -8.42
N LEU A 222 -3.55 23.25 -7.84
CA LEU A 222 -4.65 24.12 -8.26
C LEU A 222 -4.31 25.61 -8.11
N ALA A 223 -3.65 25.99 -7.01
CA ALA A 223 -3.20 27.36 -6.79
C ALA A 223 -2.13 27.78 -7.80
N GLN A 224 -1.19 26.89 -8.14
CA GLN A 224 -0.17 27.14 -9.19
C GLN A 224 -0.77 27.26 -10.59
N ALA A 225 -1.87 26.55 -10.85
CA ALA A 225 -2.61 26.61 -12.11
C ALA A 225 -3.69 27.73 -12.15
N GLU A 226 -3.80 28.54 -11.08
CA GLU A 226 -4.83 29.59 -10.93
C GLU A 226 -6.29 29.10 -11.07
N GLN A 227 -6.54 27.82 -10.77
CA GLN A 227 -7.85 27.18 -10.85
C GLN A 227 -8.67 27.42 -9.56
N TRP A 228 -9.08 28.67 -9.33
CA TRP A 228 -9.71 29.10 -8.07
C TRP A 228 -11.08 28.52 -7.79
N ASP A 229 -11.86 28.21 -8.84
CA ASP A 229 -13.19 27.62 -8.70
C ASP A 229 -13.10 26.22 -8.09
N GLU A 230 -12.25 25.34 -8.61
CA GLU A 230 -12.02 24.00 -8.06
C GLU A 230 -11.32 24.03 -6.70
N TYR A 231 -10.43 25.01 -6.48
CA TYR A 231 -9.78 25.22 -5.19
C TYR A 231 -10.82 25.50 -4.08
N ALA A 232 -11.81 26.35 -4.36
CA ALA A 232 -12.84 26.73 -3.39
C ALA A 232 -13.81 25.59 -3.02
N HIS A 233 -14.04 24.64 -3.93
CA HIS A 233 -14.94 23.51 -3.72
C HIS A 233 -14.26 22.31 -3.03
N THR A 234 -12.95 22.36 -2.80
CA THR A 234 -12.24 21.28 -2.10
C THR A 234 -12.62 21.28 -0.61
N PRO A 235 -13.18 20.17 -0.04
CA PRO A 235 -13.65 20.14 1.34
C PRO A 235 -12.53 20.42 2.34
N THR A 236 -12.54 21.60 2.95
CA THR A 236 -11.50 22.07 3.89
C THR A 236 -11.63 21.45 5.28
N ARG A 237 -12.65 20.63 5.53
CA ARG A 237 -13.00 20.12 6.87
C ARG A 237 -11.96 19.15 7.45
N THR A 238 -11.02 18.67 6.64
CA THR A 238 -9.87 17.82 7.02
C THR A 238 -8.53 18.57 7.08
N LEU A 239 -8.49 19.84 6.69
CA LEU A 239 -7.26 20.61 6.48
C LEU A 239 -7.23 21.84 7.39
N HIS A 240 -6.67 21.71 8.58
CA HIS A 240 -6.59 22.80 9.55
C HIS A 240 -5.50 23.86 9.26
N PHE A 241 -4.80 23.82 8.11
CA PHE A 241 -3.57 24.62 7.93
C PHE A 241 -3.43 25.47 6.65
N ALA A 242 -4.46 25.61 5.81
CA ALA A 242 -4.31 26.35 4.53
C ALA A 242 -4.95 27.76 4.50
N THR A 243 -4.96 28.52 5.61
CA THR A 243 -5.57 29.87 5.64
C THR A 243 -4.62 31.04 5.38
N SER A 244 -3.33 30.84 5.10
CA SER A 244 -2.37 31.96 4.95
C SER A 244 -2.27 32.59 3.55
N PHE A 245 -2.86 32.00 2.50
CA PHE A 245 -2.69 32.52 1.13
C PHE A 245 -3.75 33.54 0.68
N LYS A 246 -4.93 33.60 1.32
CA LYS A 246 -5.99 34.54 0.92
C LYS A 246 -5.76 36.00 1.36
N SER A 247 -4.78 36.30 2.22
CA SER A 247 -4.64 37.65 2.79
C SER A 247 -3.80 38.63 1.95
N LYS A 248 -3.28 38.24 0.77
CA LYS A 248 -2.37 39.10 0.00
C LYS A 248 -2.93 39.67 -1.31
N THR A 249 -4.12 39.29 -1.76
CA THR A 249 -4.63 39.74 -3.07
C THR A 249 -5.92 40.57 -3.04
N HIS A 250 -6.50 40.85 -1.87
CA HIS A 250 -7.75 41.63 -1.78
C HIS A 250 -7.67 42.94 -0.97
N ASN A 251 -6.50 43.58 -0.92
CA ASN A 251 -6.35 44.95 -0.45
C ASN A 251 -5.84 45.86 -1.57
N SER A 252 -6.68 46.11 -2.56
CA SER A 252 -6.64 47.35 -3.34
C SER A 252 -7.98 47.55 -4.04
N LEU A 253 -8.46 48.81 -4.06
CA LEU A 253 -9.72 49.32 -4.61
C LEU A 253 -10.85 49.55 -3.60
N TYR A 254 -10.63 50.53 -2.71
CA TYR A 254 -11.63 51.53 -2.34
C TYR A 254 -10.91 52.86 -2.06
N ILE A 255 -10.63 53.63 -3.13
CA ILE A 255 -10.84 55.08 -3.25
C ILE A 255 -11.24 55.31 -4.71
#